data_AF-G2FCZ6-F1
#
_entry.id   AF-G2FCZ6-F1
#
_cell.length_a   1.000
_cell.length_b   1.000
_cell.length_c   1.000
_cell.angle_alpha   90.00
_cell.angle_beta   90.00
_cell.angle_gamma   90.00
#
_symmetry.space_group_name_H-M   'P 1'
#
loop_
_entity.id
_entity.type
_entity.pdbx_description
1 polymer ?
#
loop_
_entity_poly.entity_id
_entity_poly.type
_entity_poly.pdbx_seq_one_letter_code
_entity_poly.pdbx_strand_id
1 'polypeptide(L)'
;MLGNYMATSNGAFDVVSEQFSSLRRELNQAKDILHSATEKLAGSFTGLDNETEDQRQRLQVLVEELYNVARGNQYKEQTEGINRFSTQSQEIVTNYISTLSEMKNNSSAIVDNFSEMTGQVNSVVSLLNDVNDITSQTDLLALNAAIEAARAGDAGRGFAVVADEVRNLSRRTNQFSDQIRDLILQTQSTMERVSVNIQEMAEADMSNALEAQDQVGNMWEEMRALNKGATTQAETINELSDSIRQHVNTGILSLQFEDIAVQLVDHIAQRSEQIEAFINGLIALHFEQSDFEQQIEHFQTRLSDLEKIINNGKQGFAQLDQNKAVAQQNVESGSVDLF
;
A
#
# COMPACT_ATOMS: atom_id res chain seq x y z
N MET A 1 -55.19 19.20 72.71
CA MET A 1 -54.65 17.88 72.31
C MET A 1 -55.08 17.47 70.91
N LEU A 2 -56.38 17.41 70.58
CA LEU A 2 -56.86 17.12 69.21
C LEU A 2 -56.27 18.05 68.12
N GLY A 3 -56.20 19.37 68.40
CA GLY A 3 -55.61 20.32 67.45
C GLY A 3 -54.10 20.15 67.22
N ASN A 4 -53.36 19.65 68.22
CA ASN A 4 -51.93 19.40 68.08
C ASN A 4 -51.68 18.12 67.25
N TYR A 5 -52.48 17.08 67.46
CA TYR A 5 -52.45 15.87 66.64
C TYR A 5 -52.86 16.14 65.18
N MET A 6 -53.88 16.96 64.93
CA MET A 6 -54.24 17.35 63.57
C MET A 6 -53.13 18.15 62.88
N ALA A 7 -52.44 19.05 63.60
CA ALA A 7 -51.30 19.78 63.07
C ALA A 7 -50.12 18.85 62.73
N THR A 8 -49.78 17.92 63.63
CA THR A 8 -48.72 16.92 63.42
C THR A 8 -49.07 15.94 62.30
N SER A 9 -50.33 15.51 62.20
CA SER A 9 -50.83 14.65 61.12
C SER A 9 -50.79 15.35 59.76
N ASN A 10 -51.22 16.63 59.68
CA ASN A 10 -51.07 17.42 58.47
C ASN A 10 -49.59 17.58 58.07
N GLY A 11 -48.70 17.79 59.04
CA GLY A 11 -47.26 17.84 58.80
C GLY A 11 -46.69 16.51 58.26
N ALA A 12 -47.26 15.37 58.61
CA ALA A 12 -46.90 14.08 58.01
C ALA A 12 -47.35 13.98 56.54
N PHE A 13 -48.56 14.46 56.23
CA PHE A 13 -49.04 14.53 54.83
C PHE A 13 -48.21 15.48 53.97
N ASP A 14 -47.76 16.61 54.51
CA ASP A 14 -46.87 17.55 53.82
C ASP A 14 -45.53 16.89 53.46
N VAL A 15 -44.95 16.13 54.40
CA VAL A 15 -43.71 15.36 54.15
C VAL A 15 -43.93 14.33 53.04
N VAL A 16 -45.03 13.57 53.06
CA VAL A 16 -45.34 12.60 52.01
C VAL A 16 -45.47 13.27 50.65
N SER A 17 -46.21 14.39 50.58
CA SER A 17 -46.43 15.14 49.34
C SER A 17 -45.12 15.69 48.75
N GLU A 18 -44.23 16.20 49.61
CA GLU A 18 -42.91 16.67 49.22
C GLU A 18 -42.04 15.53 48.67
N GLN A 19 -42.05 14.37 49.33
CA GLN A 19 -41.25 13.23 48.90
C GLN A 19 -41.76 12.61 47.59
N PHE A 20 -43.07 12.51 47.38
CA PHE A 20 -43.62 12.11 46.08
C PHE A 20 -43.28 13.11 44.97
N SER A 21 -43.26 14.41 45.28
CA SER A 21 -42.83 15.44 44.33
C SER A 21 -41.33 15.31 44.01
N SER A 22 -40.50 14.96 44.99
CA SER A 22 -39.08 14.69 44.78
C SER A 22 -38.84 13.43 43.95
N LEU A 23 -39.52 12.33 44.29
CA LEU A 23 -39.49 11.06 43.54
C LEU A 23 -39.90 11.26 42.08
N ARG A 24 -40.96 12.05 41.84
CA ARG A 24 -41.43 12.36 40.48
C ARG A 24 -40.40 13.15 39.67
N ARG A 25 -39.67 14.08 40.30
CA ARG A 25 -38.57 14.80 39.64
C ARG A 25 -37.42 13.86 39.27
N GLU A 26 -37.04 12.97 40.18
CA GLU A 26 -35.97 11.99 39.95
C GLU A 26 -36.35 10.99 38.86
N LEU A 27 -37.59 10.51 38.83
CA LEU A 27 -38.12 9.65 37.76
C LEU A 27 -38.09 10.34 36.39
N ASN A 28 -38.47 11.61 36.32
CA ASN A 28 -38.39 12.36 35.06
C ASN A 28 -36.94 12.57 34.62
N GLN A 29 -36.03 12.88 35.54
CA GLN A 29 -34.60 13.01 35.25
C GLN A 29 -34.00 11.70 34.74
N ALA A 30 -34.31 10.56 35.38
CA ALA A 30 -33.89 9.25 34.93
C ALA A 30 -34.45 8.92 33.54
N LYS A 31 -35.73 9.24 33.28
CA LYS A 31 -36.36 9.07 31.97
C LYS A 31 -35.67 9.88 30.88
N ASP A 32 -35.34 11.14 31.14
CA ASP A 32 -34.70 12.01 30.14
C ASP A 32 -33.27 11.55 29.83
N ILE A 33 -32.52 11.11 30.85
CA ILE A 33 -31.17 10.55 30.68
C ILE A 33 -31.23 9.22 29.90
N LEU A 34 -32.15 8.31 30.25
CA LEU A 34 -32.36 7.05 29.54
C LEU A 34 -32.79 7.26 28.08
N HIS A 35 -33.66 8.24 27.83
CA HIS A 35 -34.10 8.57 26.47
C HIS A 35 -32.94 9.11 25.63
N SER A 36 -32.15 10.06 26.17
CA SER A 36 -30.98 10.59 25.46
C SER A 36 -29.90 9.52 25.25
N ALA A 37 -29.69 8.63 26.21
CA ALA A 37 -28.75 7.51 26.10
C ALA A 37 -29.19 6.48 25.06
N THR A 38 -30.48 6.11 25.03
CA THR A 38 -31.01 5.16 24.04
C THR A 38 -30.96 5.71 22.61
N GLU A 39 -31.21 7.01 22.40
CA GLU A 39 -31.03 7.64 21.09
C GLU A 39 -29.56 7.66 20.64
N LYS A 40 -28.64 8.04 21.53
CA LYS A 40 -27.20 8.05 21.24
C LYS A 40 -26.65 6.64 20.99
N LEU A 41 -27.07 5.66 21.79
CA LEU A 41 -26.70 4.25 21.62
C LEU A 41 -27.27 3.67 20.33
N ALA A 42 -28.55 3.91 20.02
CA ALA A 42 -29.14 3.43 18.78
C ALA A 42 -28.43 4.02 17.54
N GLY A 43 -28.09 5.31 17.58
CA GLY A 43 -27.28 5.94 16.54
C GLY A 43 -25.87 5.34 16.45
N SER A 44 -25.21 5.14 17.59
CA SER A 44 -23.88 4.54 17.65
C SER A 44 -23.85 3.08 17.21
N PHE A 45 -24.84 2.25 17.58
CA PHE A 45 -24.92 0.84 17.18
C PHE A 45 -25.24 0.70 15.70
N THR A 46 -26.15 1.53 15.16
CA THR A 46 -26.44 1.52 13.72
C THR A 46 -25.24 1.99 12.90
N GLY A 47 -24.52 3.01 13.39
CA GLY A 47 -23.25 3.42 12.78
C GLY A 47 -22.20 2.33 12.88
N LEU A 48 -21.99 1.77 14.08
CA LEU A 48 -21.02 0.71 14.32
C LEU A 48 -21.32 -0.54 13.49
N ASP A 49 -22.56 -0.99 13.36
CA ASP A 49 -22.91 -2.19 12.59
C ASP A 49 -22.59 -2.04 11.10
N ASN A 50 -22.98 -0.90 10.49
CA ASN A 50 -22.65 -0.57 9.10
C ASN A 50 -21.13 -0.45 8.90
N GLU A 51 -20.44 0.24 9.81
CA GLU A 51 -19.00 0.43 9.70
C GLU A 51 -18.22 -0.82 10.07
N THR A 52 -18.72 -1.72 10.93
CA THR A 52 -18.06 -2.99 11.28
C THR A 52 -18.14 -3.97 10.11
N GLU A 53 -19.24 -3.97 9.37
CA GLU A 53 -19.36 -4.78 8.15
C GLU A 53 -18.45 -4.24 7.03
N ASP A 54 -18.38 -2.92 6.85
CA ASP A 54 -17.41 -2.27 5.95
C ASP A 54 -15.97 -2.53 6.43
N GLN A 55 -15.72 -2.45 7.74
CA GLN A 55 -14.43 -2.72 8.37
C GLN A 55 -14.04 -4.18 8.27
N ARG A 56 -14.97 -5.13 8.27
CA ARG A 56 -14.69 -6.56 8.06
C ARG A 56 -14.25 -6.82 6.61
N GLN A 57 -14.92 -6.21 5.65
CA GLN A 57 -14.48 -6.26 4.24
C GLN A 57 -13.13 -5.59 4.05
N ARG A 58 -12.93 -4.41 4.65
CA ARG A 58 -11.67 -3.68 4.58
C ARG A 58 -10.54 -4.34 5.36
N LEU A 59 -10.80 -5.03 6.48
CA LEU A 59 -9.81 -5.82 7.20
C LEU A 59 -9.39 -7.05 6.40
N GLN A 60 -10.30 -7.66 5.64
CA GLN A 60 -9.93 -8.70 4.69
C GLN A 60 -8.94 -8.17 3.65
N VAL A 61 -9.23 -7.00 3.08
CA VAL A 61 -8.33 -6.31 2.15
C VAL A 61 -7.04 -5.85 2.85
N LEU A 62 -7.12 -5.36 4.09
CA LEU A 62 -5.99 -4.88 4.89
C LEU A 62 -5.09 -6.03 5.33
N VAL A 63 -5.60 -7.24 5.59
CA VAL A 63 -4.77 -8.41 5.89
C VAL A 63 -4.02 -8.86 4.64
N GLU A 64 -4.68 -8.77 3.47
CA GLU A 64 -4.05 -9.00 2.16
C GLU A 64 -3.02 -7.90 1.82
N GLU A 65 -3.29 -6.65 2.19
CA GLU A 65 -2.37 -5.51 2.06
C GLU A 65 -1.28 -5.49 3.14
N LEU A 66 -1.51 -5.92 4.38
CA LEU A 66 -0.52 -6.04 5.46
C LEU A 66 0.47 -7.16 5.18
N TYR A 67 0.05 -8.20 4.46
CA TYR A 67 0.99 -9.13 3.85
C TYR A 67 1.96 -8.42 2.88
N ASN A 68 1.50 -7.35 2.22
CA ASN A 68 2.32 -6.50 1.33
C ASN A 68 3.02 -5.31 2.06
N VAL A 69 2.43 -4.80 3.15
CA VAL A 69 2.80 -3.62 3.98
C VAL A 69 3.60 -4.02 5.23
N ALA A 70 3.78 -5.29 5.59
CA ALA A 70 4.78 -5.69 6.61
C ALA A 70 6.22 -5.33 6.18
N ARG A 71 6.40 -4.76 4.98
CA ARG A 71 7.56 -3.99 4.51
C ARG A 71 7.49 -2.45 4.77
N GLY A 72 6.51 -1.94 5.50
CA GLY A 72 5.89 -0.62 5.28
C GLY A 72 6.22 0.53 6.22
N ASN A 73 7.18 0.42 7.15
CA ASN A 73 7.71 1.65 7.79
C ASN A 73 8.58 2.50 6.84
N GLN A 74 8.69 2.10 5.56
CA GLN A 74 9.49 2.75 4.53
C GLN A 74 8.71 3.69 3.59
N TYR A 75 7.39 3.89 3.71
CA TYR A 75 6.56 4.49 2.64
C TYR A 75 7.02 5.86 2.07
N LYS A 76 7.45 6.82 2.91
CA LYS A 76 7.96 8.13 2.43
C LYS A 76 9.34 8.00 1.79
N GLU A 77 10.27 7.29 2.43
CA GLU A 77 11.59 6.98 1.85
C GLU A 77 11.47 6.13 0.57
N GLN A 78 10.48 5.26 0.49
CA GLN A 78 10.24 4.37 -0.63
C GLN A 78 9.64 5.11 -1.83
N THR A 79 8.80 6.13 -1.61
CA THR A 79 8.28 6.97 -2.71
C THR A 79 9.38 7.86 -3.28
N GLU A 80 10.23 8.44 -2.44
CA GLU A 80 11.43 9.16 -2.91
C GLU A 80 12.45 8.22 -3.56
N GLY A 81 12.60 7.01 -3.02
CA GLY A 81 13.43 5.95 -3.58
C GLY A 81 12.95 5.48 -4.94
N ILE A 82 11.63 5.32 -5.12
CA ILE A 82 10.98 4.96 -6.39
C ILE A 82 11.19 6.05 -7.44
N ASN A 83 10.95 7.32 -7.10
CA ASN A 83 11.17 8.42 -8.05
C ASN A 83 12.63 8.55 -8.47
N ARG A 84 13.56 8.34 -7.53
CA ARG A 84 15.00 8.33 -7.79
C ARG A 84 15.41 7.16 -8.67
N PHE A 85 14.95 5.95 -8.33
CA PHE A 85 15.16 4.74 -9.11
C PHE A 85 14.63 4.91 -10.53
N SER A 86 13.43 5.44 -10.71
CA SER A 86 12.83 5.74 -12.02
C SER A 86 13.69 6.71 -12.84
N THR A 87 14.12 7.83 -12.23
CA THR A 87 14.97 8.82 -12.91
C THR A 87 16.30 8.20 -13.34
N GLN A 88 16.95 7.46 -12.43
CA GLN A 88 18.23 6.80 -12.70
C GLN A 88 18.11 5.72 -13.77
N SER A 89 17.05 4.91 -13.74
CA SER A 89 16.83 3.88 -14.75
C SER A 89 16.53 4.49 -16.13
N GLN A 90 15.76 5.58 -16.20
CA GLN A 90 15.52 6.30 -17.45
C GLN A 90 16.84 6.83 -18.04
N GLU A 91 17.70 7.38 -17.20
CA GLU A 91 19.02 7.86 -17.58
C GLU A 91 19.93 6.72 -18.07
N ILE A 92 19.95 5.59 -17.36
CA ILE A 92 20.71 4.39 -17.76
C ILE A 92 20.26 3.88 -19.12
N VAL A 93 18.94 3.74 -19.34
CA VAL A 93 18.39 3.28 -20.64
C VAL A 93 18.72 4.27 -21.75
N THR A 94 18.59 5.58 -21.50
CA THR A 94 18.93 6.61 -22.48
C THR A 94 20.42 6.56 -22.86
N ASN A 95 21.30 6.43 -21.88
CA ASN A 95 22.74 6.29 -22.11
C ASN A 95 23.08 4.99 -22.84
N TYR A 96 22.37 3.90 -22.54
CA TYR A 96 22.54 2.63 -23.23
C TYR A 96 22.17 2.73 -24.72
N ILE A 97 21.03 3.36 -25.04
CA ILE A 97 20.62 3.61 -26.43
C ILE A 97 21.63 4.51 -27.14
N SER A 98 22.12 5.56 -26.48
CA SER A 98 23.16 6.42 -27.05
C SER A 98 24.43 5.62 -27.40
N THR A 99 24.86 4.74 -26.49
CA THR A 99 26.03 3.87 -26.69
C THR A 99 25.81 2.91 -27.86
N LEU A 100 24.62 2.33 -28.00
CA LEU A 100 24.29 1.46 -29.12
C LEU A 100 24.18 2.22 -30.45
N SER A 101 23.70 3.46 -30.43
CA SER A 101 23.71 4.31 -31.61
C SER A 101 25.14 4.60 -32.08
N GLU A 102 26.06 4.83 -31.14
CA GLU A 102 27.49 4.98 -31.46
C GLU A 102 28.08 3.67 -32.01
N MET A 103 27.75 2.54 -31.39
CA MET A 103 28.16 1.22 -31.88
C MET A 103 27.67 0.95 -33.29
N LYS A 104 26.41 1.30 -33.61
CA LYS A 104 25.86 1.20 -34.97
C LYS A 104 26.64 2.02 -35.98
N ASN A 105 27.03 3.25 -35.62
CA ASN A 105 27.85 4.09 -36.49
C ASN A 105 29.24 3.47 -36.71
N ASN A 106 29.85 2.91 -35.67
CA ASN A 106 31.13 2.20 -35.79
C ASN A 106 31.01 0.95 -36.66
N SER A 107 29.94 0.18 -36.51
CA SER A 107 29.62 -0.97 -37.37
C SER A 107 29.50 -0.57 -38.84
N SER A 108 28.83 0.55 -39.13
CA SER A 108 28.74 1.10 -40.49
C SER A 108 30.13 1.45 -41.05
N ALA A 109 30.99 2.07 -40.26
CA ALA A 109 32.36 2.39 -40.68
C ALA A 109 33.19 1.12 -40.97
N ILE A 110 32.98 0.04 -40.21
CA ILE A 110 33.63 -1.25 -40.47
C ILE A 110 33.15 -1.85 -41.80
N VAL A 111 31.84 -1.79 -42.09
CA VAL A 111 31.26 -2.22 -43.36
C VAL A 111 31.87 -1.44 -44.54
N ASP A 112 32.02 -0.12 -44.40
CA ASP A 112 32.65 0.73 -45.42
C ASP A 112 34.11 0.33 -45.66
N ASN A 113 34.88 0.06 -44.60
CA ASN A 113 36.26 -0.43 -44.72
C ASN A 113 36.33 -1.78 -45.44
N PHE A 114 35.42 -2.72 -45.16
CA PHE A 114 35.36 -3.99 -45.89
C PHE A 114 35.01 -3.81 -47.37
N SER A 115 34.17 -2.84 -47.69
CA SER A 115 33.85 -2.48 -49.07
C SER A 115 35.10 -1.97 -49.82
N GLU A 116 35.90 -1.11 -49.17
CA GLU A 116 37.18 -0.66 -49.72
C GLU A 116 38.17 -1.83 -49.91
N MET A 117 38.32 -2.69 -48.90
CA MET A 117 39.16 -3.89 -48.99
C MET A 117 38.73 -4.82 -50.12
N THR A 118 37.42 -4.94 -50.37
CA THR A 118 36.88 -5.71 -51.50
C THR A 118 37.35 -5.14 -52.84
N GLY A 119 37.38 -3.81 -52.99
CA GLY A 119 37.95 -3.14 -54.15
C GLY A 119 39.45 -3.42 -54.34
N GLN A 120 40.21 -3.43 -53.25
CA GLN A 120 41.63 -3.78 -53.27
C GLN A 120 41.85 -5.25 -53.68
N VAL A 121 41.06 -6.17 -53.13
CA VAL A 121 41.07 -7.60 -53.48
C VAL A 121 40.80 -7.80 -54.98
N ASN A 122 39.78 -7.14 -55.53
CA ASN A 122 39.48 -7.21 -56.96
C ASN A 122 40.67 -6.73 -57.82
N SER A 123 41.40 -5.71 -57.36
CA SER A 123 42.60 -5.22 -58.03
C SER A 123 43.73 -6.26 -58.02
N VAL A 124 43.93 -6.99 -56.91
CA VAL A 124 44.90 -8.08 -56.85
C VAL A 124 44.50 -9.24 -57.77
N VAL A 125 43.21 -9.58 -57.84
CA VAL A 125 42.72 -10.60 -58.78
C VAL A 125 43.02 -10.20 -60.23
N SER A 126 42.88 -8.93 -60.58
CA SER A 126 43.27 -8.42 -61.90
C SER A 126 44.76 -8.61 -62.17
N LEU A 127 45.63 -8.25 -61.21
CA LEU A 127 47.08 -8.43 -61.35
C LEU A 127 47.46 -9.92 -61.50
N LEU A 128 46.76 -10.83 -60.83
CA LEU A 128 46.98 -12.27 -61.00
C LEU A 128 46.54 -12.78 -62.39
N ASN A 129 45.53 -12.16 -63.02
CA ASN A 129 45.20 -12.44 -64.42
C ASN A 129 46.35 -12.00 -65.33
N ASP A 130 46.90 -10.80 -65.13
CA ASP A 130 48.03 -10.29 -65.92
C ASP A 130 49.26 -11.18 -65.77
N VAL A 131 49.54 -11.68 -64.55
CA VAL A 131 50.63 -12.63 -64.31
C VAL A 131 50.41 -13.93 -65.08
N ASN A 132 49.19 -14.49 -65.04
CA ASN A 132 48.83 -15.71 -65.79
C ASN A 132 48.96 -15.52 -67.32
N ASP A 133 48.69 -14.32 -67.83
CA ASP A 133 48.89 -13.99 -69.24
C ASP A 133 50.39 -13.93 -69.59
N ILE A 134 51.21 -13.29 -68.75
CA ILE A 134 52.67 -13.19 -68.93
C ILE A 134 53.34 -14.57 -68.89
N THR A 135 53.00 -15.41 -67.92
CA THR A 135 53.51 -16.77 -67.79
C THR A 135 53.07 -17.66 -68.95
N SER A 136 51.85 -17.50 -69.44
CA SER A 136 51.37 -18.22 -70.64
C SER A 136 52.12 -17.80 -71.89
N GLN A 137 52.39 -16.50 -72.07
CA GLN A 137 53.26 -16.02 -73.14
C GLN A 137 54.70 -16.52 -73.00
N THR A 138 55.22 -16.59 -71.77
CA THR A 138 56.57 -17.08 -71.48
C THR A 138 56.70 -18.58 -71.78
N ASP A 139 55.69 -19.39 -71.44
CA ASP A 139 55.65 -20.81 -71.81
C ASP A 139 55.61 -21.00 -73.33
N LEU A 140 54.85 -20.17 -74.06
CA LEU A 140 54.83 -20.19 -75.53
C LEU A 140 56.18 -19.79 -76.15
N LEU A 141 56.85 -18.76 -75.61
CA LEU A 141 58.18 -18.36 -76.05
C LEU A 141 59.21 -19.45 -75.79
N ALA A 142 59.16 -20.08 -74.62
CA ALA A 142 60.03 -21.18 -74.24
C ALA A 142 59.76 -22.44 -75.09
N LEU A 143 58.50 -22.72 -75.43
CA LEU A 143 58.15 -23.77 -76.38
C LEU A 143 58.76 -23.52 -77.76
N ASN A 144 58.66 -22.29 -78.29
CA ASN A 144 59.28 -21.93 -79.57
C ASN A 144 60.81 -22.07 -79.52
N ALA A 145 61.44 -21.68 -78.39
CA ALA A 145 62.88 -21.85 -78.19
C ALA A 145 63.29 -23.33 -78.12
N ALA A 146 62.50 -24.19 -77.46
CA ALA A 146 62.74 -25.63 -77.40
C ALA A 146 62.63 -26.28 -78.79
N ILE A 147 61.66 -25.86 -79.61
CA ILE A 147 61.50 -26.31 -81.01
C ILE A 147 62.73 -25.92 -81.84
N GLU A 148 63.20 -24.68 -81.75
CA GLU A 148 64.35 -24.22 -82.53
C GLU A 148 65.67 -24.84 -82.04
N ALA A 149 65.80 -25.07 -80.73
CA ALA A 149 66.93 -25.82 -80.15
C ALA A 149 66.99 -27.27 -80.66
N ALA A 150 65.84 -27.95 -80.78
CA ALA A 150 65.77 -29.28 -81.39
C ALA A 150 66.16 -29.24 -82.88
N ARG A 151 65.79 -28.17 -83.59
CA ARG A 151 66.11 -27.96 -85.01
C ARG A 151 67.61 -27.76 -85.28
N ALA A 152 68.33 -27.15 -84.33
CA ALA A 152 69.78 -26.96 -84.37
C ALA A 152 70.59 -28.22 -84.05
N GLY A 153 69.94 -29.34 -83.68
CA GLY A 153 70.61 -30.61 -83.41
C GLY A 153 71.58 -30.54 -82.22
N ASP A 154 72.80 -31.08 -82.39
CA ASP A 154 73.80 -31.15 -81.31
C ASP A 154 74.24 -29.78 -80.79
N ALA A 155 74.23 -28.74 -81.62
CA ALA A 155 74.58 -27.37 -81.22
C ALA A 155 73.51 -26.71 -80.32
N GLY A 156 72.26 -27.18 -80.38
CA GLY A 156 71.13 -26.65 -79.62
C GLY A 156 70.88 -27.30 -78.26
N ARG A 157 71.61 -28.38 -77.90
CA ARG A 157 71.34 -29.18 -76.69
C ARG A 157 71.30 -28.37 -75.39
N GLY A 158 72.20 -27.39 -75.23
CA GLY A 158 72.22 -26.51 -74.06
C GLY A 158 71.00 -25.58 -73.99
N PHE A 159 70.56 -25.06 -75.14
CA PHE A 159 69.38 -24.20 -75.23
C PHE A 159 68.08 -24.98 -74.99
N ALA A 160 68.01 -26.24 -75.42
CA ALA A 160 66.85 -27.10 -75.15
C ALA A 160 66.61 -27.30 -73.64
N VAL A 161 67.68 -27.54 -72.87
CA VAL A 161 67.58 -27.70 -71.40
C VAL A 161 67.09 -26.41 -70.74
N VAL A 162 67.61 -25.25 -71.16
CA VAL A 162 67.15 -23.96 -70.63
C VAL A 162 65.69 -23.70 -70.99
N ALA A 163 65.28 -23.99 -72.22
CA ALA A 163 63.90 -23.81 -72.66
C ALA A 163 62.91 -24.68 -71.86
N ASP A 164 63.25 -25.95 -71.60
CA ASP A 164 62.42 -26.83 -70.77
C ASP A 164 62.33 -26.35 -69.32
N GLU A 165 63.42 -25.82 -68.74
CA GLU A 165 63.41 -25.25 -67.40
C GLU A 165 62.53 -23.99 -67.32
N VAL A 166 62.56 -23.12 -68.34
CA VAL A 166 61.68 -21.93 -68.44
C VAL A 166 60.21 -22.34 -68.56
N ARG A 167 59.90 -23.40 -69.32
CA ARG A 167 58.53 -23.94 -69.38
C ARG A 167 58.06 -24.47 -68.03
N ASN A 168 58.90 -25.26 -67.36
CA ASN A 168 58.59 -25.79 -66.04
C ASN A 168 58.35 -24.66 -65.03
N LEU A 169 59.21 -23.63 -65.04
CA LEU A 169 59.05 -22.44 -64.21
C LEU A 169 57.73 -21.71 -64.51
N SER A 170 57.40 -21.50 -65.79
CA SER A 170 56.15 -20.83 -66.20
C SER A 170 54.91 -21.60 -65.72
N ARG A 171 54.91 -22.93 -65.86
CA ARG A 171 53.82 -23.79 -65.37
C ARG A 171 53.69 -23.75 -63.85
N ARG A 172 54.80 -23.77 -63.11
CA ARG A 172 54.81 -23.64 -61.65
C ARG A 172 54.30 -22.28 -61.20
N THR A 173 54.65 -21.20 -61.91
CA THR A 173 54.16 -19.85 -61.61
C THR A 173 52.65 -19.73 -61.84
N ASN A 174 52.10 -20.35 -62.89
CA ASN A 174 50.64 -20.43 -63.10
C ASN A 174 49.95 -21.14 -61.93
N GLN A 175 50.43 -22.33 -61.56
CA GLN A 175 49.86 -23.08 -60.43
C GLN A 175 49.90 -22.27 -59.13
N PHE A 176 50.98 -21.54 -58.87
CA PHE A 176 51.10 -20.70 -57.69
C PHE A 176 50.15 -19.48 -57.74
N SER A 177 49.98 -18.87 -58.91
CA SER A 177 49.06 -17.75 -59.12
C SER A 177 47.60 -18.17 -58.92
N ASP A 178 47.23 -19.37 -59.37
CA ASP A 178 45.90 -19.94 -59.15
C ASP A 178 45.65 -20.24 -57.66
N GLN A 179 46.65 -20.78 -56.95
CA GLN A 179 46.56 -20.98 -55.49
C GLN A 179 46.39 -19.65 -54.72
N ILE A 180 47.11 -18.59 -55.12
CA ILE A 180 46.93 -17.26 -54.53
C ILE A 180 45.52 -16.73 -54.81
N ARG A 181 45.03 -16.90 -56.04
CA ARG A 181 43.68 -16.48 -56.44
C ARG A 181 42.61 -17.12 -55.57
N ASP A 182 42.68 -18.44 -55.37
CA ASP A 182 41.73 -19.17 -54.52
C ASP A 182 41.73 -18.65 -53.08
N LEU A 183 42.90 -18.38 -52.51
CA LEU A 183 43.03 -17.85 -51.15
C LEU A 183 42.44 -16.43 -51.03
N ILE A 184 42.63 -15.59 -52.05
CA ILE A 184 42.09 -14.24 -52.09
C ILE A 184 40.56 -14.26 -52.22
N LEU A 185 40.01 -15.13 -53.06
CA LEU A 185 38.54 -15.27 -53.20
C LEU A 185 37.89 -15.78 -51.90
N GLN A 186 38.55 -16.71 -51.18
CA GLN A 186 38.09 -17.14 -49.86
C GLN A 186 38.13 -16.00 -48.83
N THR A 187 39.15 -15.14 -48.92
CA THR A 187 39.29 -13.95 -48.07
C THR A 187 38.17 -12.96 -48.35
N GLN A 188 37.86 -12.69 -49.62
CA GLN A 188 36.74 -11.84 -50.05
C GLN A 188 35.40 -12.34 -49.51
N SER A 189 35.11 -13.65 -49.70
CA SER A 189 33.88 -14.26 -49.18
C SER A 189 33.77 -14.16 -47.66
N THR A 190 34.90 -14.30 -46.95
CA THR A 190 34.94 -14.13 -45.50
C THR A 190 34.64 -12.69 -45.08
N MET A 191 35.20 -11.71 -45.78
CA MET A 191 34.93 -10.28 -45.53
C MET A 191 33.45 -9.94 -45.73
N GLU A 192 32.86 -10.42 -46.82
CA GLU A 192 31.44 -10.19 -47.13
C GLU A 192 30.53 -10.77 -46.03
N ARG A 193 30.80 -12.00 -45.59
CA ARG A 193 30.06 -12.62 -44.48
C ARG A 193 30.22 -11.85 -43.17
N VAL A 194 31.41 -11.36 -42.86
CA VAL A 194 31.64 -10.55 -41.65
C VAL A 194 30.88 -9.23 -41.72
N SER A 195 30.86 -8.59 -42.89
CA SER A 195 30.11 -7.35 -43.13
C SER A 195 28.61 -7.53 -42.86
N VAL A 196 28.00 -8.58 -43.43
CA VAL A 196 26.59 -8.92 -43.19
C VAL A 196 26.31 -9.19 -41.71
N ASN A 197 27.14 -10.01 -41.05
CA ASN A 197 26.96 -10.34 -39.64
C ASN A 197 27.04 -9.10 -38.73
N ILE A 198 27.95 -8.17 -39.01
CA ILE A 198 28.11 -6.93 -38.23
C ILE A 198 26.86 -6.05 -38.38
N GLN A 199 26.32 -5.97 -39.60
CA GLN A 199 25.12 -5.17 -39.86
C GLN A 199 23.88 -5.76 -39.19
N GLU A 200 23.65 -7.06 -39.32
CA GLU A 200 22.55 -7.77 -38.65
C GLU A 200 22.63 -7.64 -37.12
N MET A 201 23.83 -7.77 -36.55
CA MET A 201 24.06 -7.61 -35.11
C MET A 201 23.74 -6.18 -34.64
N ALA A 202 24.20 -5.16 -35.36
CA ALA A 202 23.93 -3.77 -35.01
C ALA A 202 22.43 -3.42 -35.09
N GLU A 203 21.71 -3.96 -36.06
CA GLU A 203 20.26 -3.78 -36.18
C GLU A 203 19.49 -4.50 -35.07
N ALA A 204 19.86 -5.75 -34.77
CA ALA A 204 19.24 -6.54 -33.71
C ALA A 204 19.45 -5.89 -32.33
N ASP A 205 20.67 -5.45 -32.02
CA ASP A 205 20.99 -4.79 -30.74
C ASP A 205 20.20 -3.49 -30.57
N MET A 206 20.06 -2.69 -31.64
CA MET A 206 19.26 -1.47 -31.61
C MET A 206 17.77 -1.77 -31.40
N SER A 207 17.24 -2.79 -32.07
CA SER A 207 15.85 -3.20 -31.90
C SER A 207 15.56 -3.65 -30.46
N ASN A 208 16.42 -4.50 -29.90
CA ASN A 208 16.30 -4.99 -28.54
C ASN A 208 16.35 -3.85 -27.51
N ALA A 209 17.20 -2.85 -27.74
CA ALA A 209 17.30 -1.70 -26.84
C ALA A 209 16.07 -0.78 -26.87
N LEU A 210 15.47 -0.58 -28.05
CA LEU A 210 14.22 0.16 -28.18
C LEU A 210 13.05 -0.59 -27.51
N GLU A 211 12.99 -1.91 -27.65
CA GLU A 211 12.00 -2.72 -26.95
C GLU A 211 12.19 -2.68 -25.42
N ALA A 212 13.43 -2.79 -24.94
CA ALA A 212 13.74 -2.64 -23.52
C ALA A 212 13.36 -1.25 -22.99
N GLN A 213 13.52 -0.19 -23.80
CA GLN A 213 13.09 1.15 -23.44
C GLN A 213 11.58 1.25 -23.28
N ASP A 214 10.82 0.66 -24.20
CA ASP A 214 9.36 0.64 -24.13
C ASP A 214 8.87 -0.14 -22.90
N GLN A 215 9.44 -1.33 -22.66
CA GLN A 215 9.12 -2.14 -21.49
C GLN A 215 9.42 -1.40 -20.17
N VAL A 216 10.58 -0.76 -20.07
CA VAL A 216 10.93 0.06 -18.89
C VAL A 216 9.96 1.24 -18.74
N GLY A 217 9.56 1.87 -19.85
CA GLY A 217 8.53 2.93 -19.86
C GLY A 217 7.18 2.45 -19.31
N ASN A 218 6.69 1.31 -19.79
CA ASN A 218 5.43 0.71 -19.33
C ASN A 218 5.49 0.33 -17.85
N MET A 219 6.59 -0.27 -17.40
CA MET A 219 6.82 -0.57 -15.98
C MET A 219 6.79 0.69 -15.10
N TRP A 220 7.21 1.85 -15.62
CA TRP A 220 7.11 3.11 -14.88
C TRP A 220 5.68 3.63 -14.75
N GLU A 221 4.88 3.51 -15.80
CA GLU A 221 3.47 3.90 -15.73
C GLU A 221 2.72 3.06 -14.70
N GLU A 222 2.95 1.75 -14.68
CA GLU A 222 2.40 0.84 -13.68
C GLU A 222 2.86 1.19 -12.27
N MET A 223 4.17 1.43 -12.06
CA MET A 223 4.69 1.79 -10.76
C MET A 223 4.12 3.13 -10.25
N ARG A 224 3.95 4.12 -11.15
CA ARG A 224 3.34 5.41 -10.80
C ARG A 224 1.88 5.23 -10.38
N ALA A 225 1.13 4.38 -11.09
CA ALA A 225 -0.25 4.06 -10.73
C ALA A 225 -0.34 3.40 -9.34
N LEU A 226 0.53 2.42 -9.06
CA LEU A 226 0.63 1.76 -7.75
C LEU A 226 0.96 2.76 -6.63
N ASN A 227 1.91 3.66 -6.84
CA ASN A 227 2.30 4.63 -5.81
C ASN A 227 1.16 5.63 -5.49
N LYS A 228 0.44 6.08 -6.53
CA LYS A 228 -0.75 6.95 -6.35
C LYS A 228 -1.86 6.22 -5.59
N GLY A 229 -2.11 4.95 -5.92
CA GLY A 229 -3.07 4.11 -5.19
C GLY A 229 -2.71 3.97 -3.72
N ALA A 230 -1.45 3.66 -3.41
CA ALA A 230 -0.96 3.55 -2.04
C ALA A 230 -1.10 4.86 -1.24
N THR A 231 -0.86 6.01 -1.86
CA THR A 231 -1.04 7.32 -1.21
C THR A 231 -2.50 7.57 -0.83
N THR A 232 -3.42 7.31 -1.76
CA THR A 232 -4.87 7.46 -1.53
C THR A 232 -5.35 6.51 -0.42
N GLN A 233 -4.81 5.29 -0.39
CA GLN A 233 -5.12 4.31 0.65
C GLN A 233 -4.64 4.77 2.03
N ALA A 234 -3.44 5.35 2.11
CA ALA A 234 -2.93 5.91 3.36
C ALA A 234 -3.79 7.08 3.89
N GLU A 235 -4.31 7.93 3.00
CA GLU A 235 -5.27 8.99 3.38
C GLU A 235 -6.56 8.37 3.96
N THR A 236 -7.11 7.35 3.29
CA THR A 236 -8.31 6.63 3.74
C THR A 236 -8.11 5.98 5.12
N ILE A 237 -6.92 5.44 5.41
CA ILE A 237 -6.58 4.85 6.72
C ILE A 237 -6.56 5.92 7.82
N ASN A 238 -6.07 7.13 7.52
CA ASN A 238 -6.07 8.23 8.50
C ASN A 238 -7.51 8.67 8.81
N GLU A 239 -8.34 8.86 7.79
CA GLU A 239 -9.77 9.19 7.96
C GLU A 239 -10.49 8.14 8.81
N LEU A 240 -10.23 6.86 8.54
CA LEU A 240 -10.78 5.75 9.32
C LEU A 240 -10.29 5.78 10.78
N SER A 241 -9.02 6.08 11.01
CA SER A 241 -8.46 6.16 12.37
C SER A 241 -9.11 7.29 13.18
N ASP A 242 -9.38 8.43 12.55
CA ASP A 242 -10.09 9.54 13.19
C ASP A 242 -11.55 9.19 13.48
N SER A 243 -12.23 8.49 12.56
CA SER A 243 -13.58 7.97 12.78
C SER A 243 -13.64 6.99 13.96
N ILE A 244 -12.70 6.05 14.03
CA ILE A 244 -12.57 5.10 15.16
C ILE A 244 -12.38 5.85 16.48
N ARG A 245 -11.52 6.87 16.52
CA ARG A 245 -11.33 7.68 17.73
C ARG A 245 -12.63 8.35 18.18
N GLN A 246 -13.43 8.87 17.25
CA GLN A 246 -14.72 9.46 17.54
C GLN A 246 -15.72 8.43 18.09
N HIS A 247 -15.76 7.22 17.51
CA HIS A 247 -16.63 6.13 17.97
C HIS A 247 -16.24 5.62 19.35
N VAL A 248 -14.94 5.43 19.62
CA VAL A 248 -14.46 5.02 20.95
C VAL A 248 -14.83 6.07 21.99
N ASN A 249 -14.67 7.36 21.70
CA ASN A 249 -15.07 8.43 22.61
C ASN A 249 -16.60 8.40 22.87
N THR A 250 -17.40 8.19 21.83
CA THR A 250 -18.87 8.05 21.94
C THR A 250 -19.27 6.80 22.75
N GLY A 251 -18.55 5.69 22.60
CA GLY A 251 -18.74 4.48 23.38
C GLY A 251 -18.40 4.67 24.87
N ILE A 252 -17.32 5.40 25.17
CA ILE A 252 -16.95 5.76 26.56
C ILE A 252 -18.04 6.62 27.20
N LEU A 253 -18.55 7.64 26.50
CA LEU A 253 -19.68 8.45 26.98
C LEU A 253 -20.94 7.59 27.21
N SER A 254 -21.15 6.57 26.38
CA SER A 254 -22.26 5.63 26.52
C SER A 254 -22.18 4.78 27.79
N LEU A 255 -20.99 4.31 28.15
CA LEU A 255 -20.75 3.60 29.41
C LEU A 255 -20.97 4.50 30.64
N GLN A 256 -20.60 5.78 30.55
CA GLN A 256 -20.88 6.76 31.61
C GLN A 256 -22.40 6.98 31.79
N PHE A 257 -23.19 6.94 30.72
CA PHE A 257 -24.66 7.02 30.83
C PHE A 257 -25.25 5.82 31.56
N GLU A 258 -24.75 4.60 31.31
CA GLU A 258 -25.21 3.40 32.00
C GLU A 258 -24.99 3.50 33.51
N ASP A 259 -23.81 3.94 33.94
CA ASP A 259 -23.48 4.13 35.36
C ASP A 259 -24.39 5.19 36.03
N ILE A 260 -24.63 6.33 35.36
CA ILE A 260 -25.53 7.38 35.87
C ILE A 260 -26.98 6.87 35.97
N ALA A 261 -27.45 6.10 34.99
CA ALA A 261 -28.80 5.56 34.98
C ALA A 261 -29.00 4.54 36.11
N VAL A 262 -28.04 3.64 36.33
CA VAL A 262 -28.06 2.67 37.43
C VAL A 262 -28.11 3.41 38.77
N GLN A 263 -27.25 4.41 38.98
CA GLN A 263 -27.23 5.21 40.21
C GLN A 263 -28.56 5.94 40.47
N LEU A 264 -29.18 6.51 39.43
CA LEU A 264 -30.48 7.17 39.56
C LEU A 264 -31.60 6.19 39.90
N VAL A 265 -31.61 5.00 39.29
CA VAL A 265 -32.59 3.95 39.58
C VAL A 265 -32.43 3.44 41.02
N ASP A 266 -31.20 3.22 41.47
CA ASP A 266 -30.92 2.83 42.86
C ASP A 266 -31.37 3.90 43.85
N HIS A 267 -31.14 5.18 43.54
CA HIS A 267 -31.59 6.30 44.37
C HIS A 267 -33.12 6.41 44.44
N ILE A 268 -33.81 6.21 43.32
CA ILE A 268 -35.28 6.16 43.25
C ILE A 268 -35.82 4.97 44.06
N ALA A 269 -35.17 3.81 43.98
CA ALA A 269 -35.55 2.61 44.74
C ALA A 269 -35.41 2.84 46.25
N GLN A 270 -34.27 3.39 46.70
CA GLN A 270 -34.04 3.73 48.10
C GLN A 270 -35.05 4.76 48.63
N ARG A 271 -35.34 5.81 47.84
CA ARG A 271 -36.36 6.81 48.22
C ARG A 271 -37.76 6.20 48.27
N SER A 272 -38.10 5.30 47.35
CA SER A 272 -39.37 4.59 47.36
C SER A 272 -39.52 3.70 48.61
N GLU A 273 -38.49 2.96 48.98
CA GLU A 273 -38.46 2.13 50.19
C GLU A 273 -38.62 3.00 51.46
N GLN A 274 -37.96 4.16 51.50
CA GLN A 274 -38.08 5.12 52.59
C GLN A 274 -39.50 5.70 52.71
N ILE A 275 -40.15 6.03 51.58
CA ILE A 275 -41.55 6.49 51.54
C ILE A 275 -42.48 5.36 52.00
N GLU A 276 -42.26 4.13 51.56
CA GLU A 276 -43.05 2.97 51.96
C GLU A 276 -42.94 2.72 53.48
N ALA A 277 -41.72 2.72 54.03
CA ALA A 277 -41.50 2.57 55.47
C ALA A 277 -42.19 3.69 56.27
N PHE A 278 -42.14 4.93 55.75
CA PHE A 278 -42.81 6.07 56.36
C PHE A 278 -44.34 5.92 56.37
N ILE A 279 -44.93 5.56 55.23
CA ILE A 279 -46.38 5.34 55.09
C ILE A 279 -46.84 4.15 55.94
N ASN A 280 -46.12 3.04 55.93
CA ASN A 280 -46.43 1.86 56.76
C ASN A 280 -46.39 2.20 58.25
N GLY A 281 -45.45 3.04 58.69
CA GLY A 281 -45.43 3.59 60.05
C GLY A 281 -46.68 4.41 60.38
N LEU A 282 -47.13 5.28 59.46
CA LEU A 282 -48.36 6.05 59.62
C LEU A 282 -49.63 5.18 59.65
N ILE A 283 -49.68 4.13 58.82
CA ILE A 283 -50.78 3.17 58.76
C ILE A 283 -50.85 2.36 60.06
N ALA A 284 -49.72 1.85 60.56
CA ALA A 284 -49.66 1.12 61.82
C ALA A 284 -50.21 1.95 63.00
N LEU A 285 -49.86 3.24 63.03
CA LEU A 285 -50.40 4.22 63.98
C LEU A 285 -51.93 4.44 63.86
N HIS A 286 -52.53 4.16 62.70
CA HIS A 286 -53.97 4.35 62.46
C HIS A 286 -54.79 3.11 62.85
N PHE A 287 -54.23 1.91 62.74
CA PHE A 287 -54.93 0.63 62.97
C PHE A 287 -54.79 0.05 64.39
N GLU A 288 -54.06 0.68 65.31
CA GLU A 288 -54.08 0.29 66.73
C GLU A 288 -55.51 0.41 67.30
N GLN A 289 -56.15 -0.73 67.60
CA GLN A 289 -57.46 -0.80 68.26
C GLN A 289 -57.34 -0.25 69.68
N SER A 290 -58.05 0.83 69.97
CA SER A 290 -58.12 1.42 71.31
C SER A 290 -59.23 0.77 72.14
N ASP A 291 -58.88 0.24 73.31
CA ASP A 291 -59.85 -0.08 74.37
C ASP A 291 -60.34 1.24 74.99
N PHE A 292 -61.65 1.35 75.24
CA PHE A 292 -62.32 2.65 75.44
C PHE A 292 -62.00 3.33 76.78
N GLU A 293 -61.35 2.62 77.73
CA GLU A 293 -61.10 3.11 79.10
C GLU A 293 -59.78 3.90 79.28
N GLN A 294 -58.84 3.90 78.31
CA GLN A 294 -57.53 4.58 78.42
C GLN A 294 -57.27 5.65 77.32
N GLN A 295 -58.31 6.38 76.91
CA GLN A 295 -58.25 7.26 75.74
C GLN A 295 -57.23 8.43 75.81
N ILE A 296 -56.97 9.01 76.98
CA ILE A 296 -56.07 10.18 77.09
C ILE A 296 -54.58 9.78 77.03
N GLU A 297 -54.20 8.74 77.77
CA GLU A 297 -52.82 8.23 77.80
C GLU A 297 -52.44 7.61 76.45
N HIS A 298 -53.36 6.85 75.84
CA HIS A 298 -53.19 6.29 74.50
C HIS A 298 -53.05 7.39 73.41
N PHE A 299 -53.75 8.52 73.55
CA PHE A 299 -53.64 9.63 72.60
C PHE A 299 -52.28 10.37 72.70
N GLN A 300 -51.73 10.51 73.91
CA GLN A 300 -50.40 11.09 74.11
C GLN A 300 -49.31 10.19 73.54
N THR A 301 -49.42 8.87 73.74
CA THR A 301 -48.51 7.87 73.15
C THR A 301 -48.55 7.91 71.63
N ARG A 302 -49.75 7.91 71.02
CA ARG A 302 -49.91 8.03 69.56
C ARG A 302 -49.36 9.33 68.99
N LEU A 303 -49.50 10.46 69.70
CA LEU A 303 -48.91 11.73 69.28
C LEU A 303 -47.37 11.66 69.31
N SER A 304 -46.79 11.12 70.39
CA SER A 304 -45.35 10.90 70.53
C SER A 304 -44.81 9.98 69.44
N ASP A 305 -45.50 8.89 69.13
CA ASP A 305 -45.04 7.93 68.12
C ASP A 305 -45.20 8.47 66.69
N LEU A 306 -46.23 9.30 66.44
CA LEU A 306 -46.36 10.07 65.21
C LEU A 306 -45.19 11.06 65.04
N GLU A 307 -44.83 11.79 66.10
CA GLU A 307 -43.68 12.70 66.09
C GLU A 307 -42.37 11.96 65.82
N LYS A 308 -42.17 10.77 66.41
CA LYS A 308 -41.00 9.93 66.13
C LYS A 308 -40.96 9.47 64.67
N ILE A 309 -42.08 9.02 64.10
CA ILE A 309 -42.15 8.60 62.71
C ILE A 309 -41.83 9.77 61.78
N ILE A 310 -42.41 10.96 62.02
CA ILE A 310 -42.12 12.18 61.25
C ILE A 310 -40.64 12.55 61.32
N ASN A 311 -40.05 12.54 62.51
CA ASN A 311 -38.64 12.93 62.70
C ASN A 311 -37.69 11.91 62.07
N ASN A 312 -37.93 10.61 62.24
CA ASN A 312 -37.13 9.55 61.63
C ASN A 312 -37.25 9.58 60.10
N GLY A 313 -38.47 9.79 59.58
CA GLY A 313 -38.71 9.96 58.15
C GLY A 313 -37.95 11.15 57.58
N LYS A 314 -38.07 12.33 58.21
CA LYS A 314 -37.35 13.55 57.80
C LYS A 314 -35.83 13.36 57.81
N GLN A 315 -35.29 12.68 58.81
CA GLN A 315 -33.86 12.38 58.87
C GLN A 315 -33.42 11.43 57.73
N GLY A 316 -34.20 10.39 57.47
CA GLY A 316 -33.92 9.45 56.38
C GLY A 316 -34.01 10.10 54.99
N PHE A 317 -35.03 10.94 54.75
CA PHE A 317 -35.15 11.69 53.50
C PHE A 317 -34.02 12.71 53.32
N ALA A 318 -33.60 13.39 54.39
CA ALA A 318 -32.46 14.31 54.35
C ALA A 318 -31.13 13.58 54.04
N GLN A 319 -30.97 12.34 54.51
CA GLN A 319 -29.79 11.53 54.23
C GLN A 319 -29.75 11.08 52.76
N LEU A 320 -30.89 10.73 52.18
CA LEU A 320 -31.01 10.45 50.75
C LEU A 320 -30.69 11.70 49.90
N ASP A 321 -31.23 12.87 50.29
CA ASP A 321 -30.95 14.12 49.58
C ASP A 321 -29.46 14.52 49.63
N GLN A 322 -28.73 14.17 50.70
CA GLN A 322 -27.27 14.36 50.81
C GLN A 322 -26.46 13.37 49.98
N ASN A 323 -26.96 12.14 49.83
CA ASN A 323 -26.31 11.07 49.05
C ASN A 323 -26.66 11.11 47.56
N LYS A 324 -27.30 12.19 47.09
CA LYS A 324 -27.60 12.38 45.68
C LYS A 324 -26.32 12.58 44.88
N ALA A 325 -25.79 11.48 44.35
CA ALA A 325 -24.50 11.41 43.64
C ALA A 325 -24.45 12.16 42.29
N VAL A 326 -25.50 12.89 41.91
CA VAL A 326 -25.59 13.52 40.57
C VAL A 326 -25.47 15.03 40.68
N ALA A 327 -24.25 15.50 40.90
CA ALA A 327 -23.82 16.87 40.64
C ALA A 327 -22.83 16.90 39.47
N GLN A 328 -23.10 16.17 38.38
CA GLN A 328 -22.51 16.45 37.08
C GLN A 328 -23.61 16.99 36.17
N GLN A 329 -23.74 18.31 36.21
CA GLN A 329 -24.72 19.07 35.44
C GLN A 329 -24.34 19.20 33.96
N ASN A 330 -23.22 18.63 33.51
CA ASN A 330 -22.79 18.63 32.13
C ASN A 330 -22.05 17.33 31.80
N VAL A 331 -22.73 16.47 31.05
CA VAL A 331 -22.09 15.33 30.34
C VAL A 331 -21.26 15.83 29.14
N GLU A 332 -21.26 17.14 28.86
CA GLU A 332 -20.54 17.73 27.73
C GLU A 332 -19.04 18.00 27.97
N SER A 333 -18.54 17.97 29.22
CA SER A 333 -17.14 18.31 29.50
C SER A 333 -16.34 17.12 30.05
N GLY A 334 -16.25 16.06 29.25
CA GLY A 334 -15.28 14.98 29.44
C GLY A 334 -14.14 15.11 28.44
N SER A 335 -13.39 16.22 28.46
CA SER A 335 -12.10 16.28 27.78
C SER A 335 -11.15 15.31 28.49
N VAL A 336 -10.97 14.13 27.91
CA VAL A 336 -9.93 13.20 28.32
C VAL A 336 -8.61 13.74 27.77
N ASP A 337 -7.79 14.34 28.63
CA ASP A 337 -6.35 14.41 28.39
C ASP A 337 -5.82 12.98 28.44
N LEU A 338 -5.59 12.39 27.26
CA LEU A 338 -4.86 11.13 27.10
C LEU A 338 -3.36 11.46 27.01
N PHE A 339 -2.60 10.93 27.96
CA PHE A 339 -1.14 10.77 27.84
C PHE A 339 -0.79 9.79 26.72
#